data_AF-A0A961HP26-F1
#
_entry.id   AF-A0A961HP26-F1
#
_cell.length_a   1.000
_cell.length_b   1.000
_cell.length_c   1.000
_cell.angle_alpha   90.00
_cell.angle_beta   90.00
_cell.angle_gamma   90.00
#
_symmetry.space_group_name_H-M   'P 1'
#
loop_
_entity.id
_entity.type
_entity.pdbx_description
1 polymer ?
#
loop_
_entity_poly.entity_id
_entity_poly.type
_entity_poly.pdbx_seq_one_letter_code
_entity_poly.pdbx_strand_id
1 'polypeptide(L)'
;GTNMGISGAYQALALKLDGDGRLITLEGHPGRAAVAQCTFEPYGNTEIRVGYFVDTLQPTLDELGQVDYAFIDGHHKKEPTLAYFEQILAHTRRPGVLLFDDIHHNPGMDEAWDIISADERVSFACDFRRIGVCLIEH
;
A
#
# COMPACT_ATOMS: atom_id res chain seq x y z
N GLY A 1 -2.77 -3.02 -4.48
CA GLY A 1 -3.18 -4.02 -5.47
C GLY A 1 -2.01 -4.28 -6.37
N THR A 2 -1.60 -5.54 -6.50
CA THR A 2 -0.35 -5.88 -7.19
C THR A 2 -0.46 -5.75 -8.70
N ASN A 3 -1.61 -6.12 -9.28
CA ASN A 3 -1.82 -6.20 -10.73
C ASN A 3 -0.69 -7.00 -11.41
N MET A 4 0.00 -6.43 -12.41
CA MET A 4 1.13 -7.07 -13.09
C MET A 4 2.48 -6.86 -12.36
N GLY A 5 2.49 -6.20 -11.20
CA GLY A 5 3.70 -6.00 -10.39
C GLY A 5 4.58 -4.82 -10.79
N ILE A 6 4.18 -3.96 -11.74
CA ILE A 6 5.07 -2.89 -12.24
C ILE A 6 5.44 -1.87 -11.15
N SER A 7 4.47 -1.29 -10.45
CA SER A 7 4.75 -0.34 -9.36
C SER A 7 5.56 -1.00 -8.23
N GLY A 8 5.20 -2.24 -7.88
CA GLY A 8 5.93 -3.04 -6.90
C GLY A 8 7.38 -3.32 -7.32
N ALA A 9 7.68 -3.43 -8.62
CA ALA A 9 9.02 -3.73 -9.11
C ALA A 9 10.00 -2.58 -8.85
N TYR A 10 9.55 -1.33 -8.98
CA TYR A 10 10.34 -0.16 -8.61
C TYR A 10 10.63 -0.13 -7.10
N GLN A 11 9.64 -0.48 -6.27
CA GLN A 11 9.80 -0.56 -4.81
C GLN A 11 10.74 -1.69 -4.41
N ALA A 12 10.58 -2.88 -5.01
CA ALA A 12 11.44 -4.04 -4.78
C ALA A 12 12.90 -3.76 -5.18
N LEU A 13 13.11 -3.07 -6.31
CA LEU A 13 14.44 -2.63 -6.73
C LEU A 13 15.06 -1.66 -5.72
N ALA A 14 14.30 -0.70 -5.20
CA ALA A 14 14.81 0.24 -4.20
C ALA A 14 15.29 -0.50 -2.94
N LEU A 15 14.49 -1.42 -2.39
CA LEU A 15 14.88 -2.26 -1.26
C LEU A 15 16.11 -3.13 -1.57
N LYS A 16 16.18 -3.71 -2.78
CA LYS A 16 17.34 -4.50 -3.20
C LYS A 16 18.62 -3.66 -3.27
N LEU A 17 18.53 -2.41 -3.72
CA LEU A 17 19.66 -1.49 -3.79
C LEU A 17 20.10 -1.01 -2.40
N ASP A 18 19.15 -0.86 -1.47
CA ASP A 18 19.45 -0.58 -0.06
C ASP A 18 20.15 -1.76 0.63
N GLY A 19 19.83 -2.98 0.19
CA GLY A 19 20.43 -4.22 0.69
C GLY A 19 19.68 -4.83 1.87
N ASP A 20 18.53 -4.27 2.24
CA ASP A 20 17.66 -4.76 3.30
C ASP A 20 16.18 -4.50 2.98
N GLY A 21 15.30 -5.15 3.75
CA GLY A 21 13.85 -5.00 3.66
C GLY A 21 13.17 -6.03 2.76
N ARG A 22 11.85 -6.14 2.95
CA ARG A 22 10.96 -7.05 2.20
C ARG A 22 9.73 -6.31 1.72
N LEU A 23 9.25 -6.64 0.53
CA LEU A 23 8.00 -6.13 -0.02
C LEU A 23 6.95 -7.25 -0.06
N ILE A 24 5.87 -7.09 0.69
CA ILE A 24 4.69 -7.96 0.57
C ILE A 24 3.62 -7.23 -0.24
N THR A 25 3.07 -7.90 -1.25
CA THR A 25 1.97 -7.38 -2.06
C THR A 25 0.75 -8.29 -1.96
N LEU A 26 -0.45 -7.72 -2.13
CA LEU A 26 -1.72 -8.42 -2.01
C LEU A 26 -2.46 -8.38 -3.37
N GLU A 27 -2.85 -9.55 -3.90
CA GLU A 27 -3.50 -9.67 -5.20
C GLU A 27 -4.68 -10.66 -5.18
N GLY A 28 -5.86 -10.19 -5.54
CA GLY A 28 -7.07 -11.02 -5.55
C GLY A 28 -7.15 -11.99 -6.73
N HIS A 29 -6.50 -11.70 -7.86
CA HIS A 29 -6.60 -12.53 -9.05
C HIS A 29 -5.36 -13.43 -9.22
N PRO A 30 -5.49 -14.77 -9.10
CA PRO A 30 -4.34 -15.69 -9.14
C PRO A 30 -3.54 -15.61 -10.45
N GLY A 31 -4.21 -15.37 -11.58
CA GLY A 31 -3.53 -15.17 -12.86
C GLY A 31 -2.68 -13.89 -12.92
N ARG A 32 -3.07 -12.82 -12.21
CA ARG A 32 -2.28 -11.59 -12.13
C ARG A 32 -1.12 -11.77 -11.17
N ALA A 33 -1.38 -12.43 -10.04
CA ALA A 33 -0.33 -12.82 -9.09
C ALA A 33 0.76 -13.65 -9.77
N ALA A 34 0.41 -14.58 -10.66
CA ALA A 34 1.40 -15.35 -11.43
C ALA A 34 2.27 -14.47 -12.33
N VAL A 35 1.68 -13.48 -13.02
CA VAL A 35 2.44 -12.53 -13.86
C VAL A 35 3.32 -11.62 -12.99
N ALA A 36 2.80 -11.12 -11.87
CA ALA A 36 3.55 -10.31 -10.93
C ALA A 36 4.72 -11.10 -10.31
N GLN A 37 4.55 -12.40 -10.07
CA GLN A 37 5.62 -13.27 -9.58
C GLN A 37 6.80 -13.32 -10.56
N CYS A 38 6.54 -13.46 -11.86
CA CYS A 38 7.59 -13.38 -12.88
C CYS A 38 8.26 -11.99 -12.92
N THR A 39 7.47 -10.94 -12.68
CA THR A 39 7.98 -9.56 -12.62
C THR A 39 8.90 -9.35 -11.43
N PHE A 40 8.62 -10.00 -10.30
CA PHE A 40 9.39 -9.84 -9.07
C PHE A 40 10.59 -10.80 -8.92
N GLU A 41 10.64 -11.88 -9.69
CA GLU A 41 11.70 -12.91 -9.66
C GLU A 41 13.13 -12.33 -9.58
N PRO A 42 13.49 -11.27 -10.35
CA PRO A 42 14.85 -10.74 -10.31
C PRO A 42 15.24 -10.05 -8.98
N TYR A 43 14.28 -9.67 -8.13
CA TYR A 43 14.57 -8.87 -6.94
C TYR A 43 14.83 -9.73 -5.70
N GLY A 44 14.11 -10.84 -5.53
CA GLY A 44 14.36 -11.83 -4.46
C GLY A 44 13.93 -11.42 -3.06
N ASN A 45 13.40 -10.20 -2.89
CA ASN A 45 12.96 -9.61 -1.62
C ASN A 45 11.43 -9.35 -1.60
N THR A 46 10.68 -10.08 -2.41
CA THR A 46 9.25 -9.86 -2.62
C THR A 46 8.42 -11.09 -2.29
N GLU A 47 7.21 -10.88 -1.79
CA GLU A 47 6.23 -11.92 -1.55
C GLU A 47 4.84 -11.47 -2.04
N ILE A 48 4.07 -12.40 -2.62
CA ILE A 48 2.70 -12.14 -3.06
C ILE A 48 1.74 -12.99 -2.23
N ARG A 49 0.78 -12.35 -1.57
CA ARG A 49 -0.37 -13.01 -0.94
C ARG A 49 -1.53 -12.98 -1.92
N VAL A 50 -2.01 -14.17 -2.29
CA VAL A 50 -3.13 -14.32 -3.23
C VAL A 50 -4.44 -14.40 -2.45
N GLY A 51 -5.34 -13.46 -2.68
CA GLY A 51 -6.64 -13.37 -2.01
C GLY A 51 -7.19 -11.95 -1.97
N TYR A 52 -8.44 -11.78 -1.55
CA TYR A 52 -9.02 -10.46 -1.39
C TYR A 52 -8.41 -9.73 -0.21
N PHE A 53 -8.38 -8.39 -0.24
CA PHE A 53 -7.82 -7.60 0.85
C PHE A 53 -8.51 -7.86 2.19
N VAL A 54 -9.83 -8.10 2.18
CA VAL A 54 -10.59 -8.44 3.39
C VAL A 54 -10.11 -9.72 4.07
N ASP A 55 -9.51 -10.62 3.31
CA ASP A 55 -9.01 -11.91 3.81
C ASP A 55 -7.50 -11.91 4.05
N THR A 56 -6.77 -10.95 3.47
CA THR A 56 -5.30 -11.00 3.39
C THR A 56 -4.60 -9.83 4.07
N LEU A 57 -5.23 -8.66 4.17
CA LEU A 57 -4.58 -7.47 4.72
C LEU A 57 -4.27 -7.63 6.20
N GLN A 58 -5.27 -7.88 7.04
CA GLN A 58 -5.06 -7.99 8.49
C GLN A 58 -4.08 -9.12 8.86
N PRO A 59 -4.22 -10.36 8.34
CA PRO A 59 -3.24 -11.40 8.64
C PRO A 59 -1.81 -11.06 8.22
N THR A 60 -1.64 -10.32 7.11
CA THR A 60 -0.33 -9.86 6.65
C THR A 60 0.26 -8.80 7.60
N LEU A 61 -0.58 -7.88 8.07
CA LEU A 61 -0.16 -6.86 9.04
C LEU A 61 0.22 -7.49 10.39
N ASP A 62 -0.55 -8.48 10.86
CA ASP A 62 -0.27 -9.23 12.09
C ASP A 62 1.08 -9.99 11.99
N GLU A 63 1.38 -10.57 10.81
CA GLU A 63 2.66 -11.26 10.54
C GLU A 63 3.84 -10.28 10.47
N LEU A 64 3.64 -9.10 9.85
CA LEU A 64 4.66 -8.07 9.74
C LEU A 64 4.97 -7.41 11.09
N GLY A 65 3.94 -7.22 11.92
CA GLY A 65 4.01 -6.48 13.17
C GLY A 65 4.11 -4.97 12.98
N GLN A 66 5.07 -4.51 12.17
CA GLN A 66 5.24 -3.08 11.82
C GLN A 66 5.41 -2.88 10.32
N VAL A 67 4.92 -1.74 9.83
CA VAL A 67 5.00 -1.31 8.44
C VAL A 67 5.68 0.06 8.37
N ASP A 68 6.82 0.14 7.69
CA ASP A 68 7.51 1.42 7.45
C ASP A 68 6.92 2.19 6.26
N TYR A 69 6.37 1.44 5.30
CA TYR A 69 5.85 1.96 4.04
C TYR A 69 4.67 1.12 3.55
N ALA A 70 3.58 1.78 3.11
CA ALA A 70 2.48 1.12 2.43
C ALA A 70 2.03 1.89 1.18
N PHE A 71 1.70 1.15 0.12
CA PHE A 71 1.09 1.71 -1.08
C PHE A 71 -0.30 1.11 -1.32
N ILE A 72 -1.32 1.94 -1.12
CA ILE A 72 -2.73 1.60 -1.25
C ILE A 72 -3.20 1.92 -2.67
N ASP A 73 -3.17 0.90 -3.52
CA ASP A 73 -3.62 0.95 -4.91
C ASP A 73 -4.67 -0.15 -5.15
N GLY A 74 -5.90 0.05 -4.65
CA GLY A 74 -6.92 -0.99 -4.72
C GLY A 74 -8.33 -0.51 -4.39
N HIS A 75 -9.32 -1.15 -5.03
CA HIS A 75 -10.77 -0.87 -4.99
C HIS A 75 -11.22 0.54 -5.43
N HIS A 76 -10.48 1.61 -5.11
CA HIS A 76 -10.79 3.01 -5.41
C HIS A 76 -12.23 3.41 -5.04
N LYS A 77 -12.63 3.01 -3.83
CA LYS A 77 -13.92 3.34 -3.21
C LYS A 77 -13.66 3.88 -1.81
N LYS A 78 -14.50 4.82 -1.37
CA LYS A 78 -14.36 5.51 -0.08
C LYS A 78 -14.19 4.55 1.10
N GLU A 79 -15.18 3.71 1.36
CA GLU A 79 -15.24 2.91 2.57
C GLU A 79 -14.11 1.86 2.64
N PRO A 80 -13.80 1.11 1.56
CA PRO A 80 -12.63 0.23 1.56
C PRO A 80 -11.32 0.97 1.79
N THR A 81 -11.09 2.12 1.13
CA THR A 81 -9.85 2.89 1.29
C THR A 81 -9.66 3.36 2.74
N LEU A 82 -10.70 3.89 3.36
CA LEU A 82 -10.67 4.30 4.77
C LEU A 82 -10.43 3.11 5.71
N ALA A 83 -11.06 1.96 5.43
CA ALA A 83 -10.83 0.75 6.21
C ALA A 83 -9.39 0.22 6.10
N TYR A 84 -8.76 0.34 4.92
CA TYR A 84 -7.35 -0.01 4.73
C TYR A 84 -6.42 0.95 5.45
N PHE A 85 -6.72 2.25 5.37
CA PHE A 85 -5.98 3.27 6.10
C PHE A 85 -5.94 2.98 7.60
N GLU A 86 -7.08 2.72 8.24
CA GLU A 86 -7.11 2.42 9.68
C GLU A 86 -6.31 1.16 10.06
N GLN A 87 -6.49 0.06 9.30
CA GLN A 87 -5.76 -1.20 9.54
C GLN A 87 -4.24 -1.00 9.42
N ILE A 88 -3.80 -0.32 8.35
CA ILE A 88 -2.38 -0.09 8.08
C ILE A 88 -1.80 0.89 9.10
N LEU A 89 -2.51 1.98 9.40
CA LEU A 89 -2.06 3.01 10.34
C LEU A 89 -1.82 2.42 11.75
N ALA A 90 -2.66 1.48 12.19
CA ALA A 90 -2.47 0.78 13.46
C ALA A 90 -1.16 -0.04 13.55
N HIS A 91 -0.58 -0.41 12.40
CA HIS A 91 0.69 -1.14 12.29
C HIS A 91 1.83 -0.27 11.77
N THR A 92 1.59 1.00 11.46
CA THR A 92 2.59 1.86 10.84
C THR A 92 3.64 2.27 11.87
N ARG A 93 4.91 2.02 11.56
CA ARG A 93 6.04 2.50 12.37
C ARG A 93 6.16 4.01 12.24
N ARG A 94 6.76 4.66 13.25
CA ARG A 94 7.09 6.09 13.24
C ARG A 94 8.62 6.25 13.19
N PRO A 95 9.18 6.98 12.21
CA PRO A 95 8.48 7.58 11.07
C PRO A 95 8.00 6.51 10.06
N GLY A 96 6.89 6.76 9.38
CA GLY A 96 6.32 5.88 8.35
C GLY A 96 5.64 6.65 7.23
N VAL A 97 5.47 6.01 6.08
CA VAL A 97 4.94 6.65 4.86
C VAL A 97 3.80 5.83 4.24
N LEU A 98 2.66 6.48 3.99
CA LEU A 98 1.50 5.87 3.34
C LEU A 98 1.23 6.58 2.01
N LEU A 99 1.14 5.81 0.92
CA LEU A 99 0.80 6.31 -0.42
C LEU A 99 -0.56 5.79 -0.84
N PHE A 100 -1.31 6.62 -1.55
CA PHE A 100 -2.63 6.29 -2.08
C PHE A 100 -2.66 6.58 -3.59
N ASP A 101 -3.01 5.60 -4.42
CA ASP A 101 -3.23 5.84 -5.86
C ASP A 101 -4.65 6.35 -6.12
N ASP A 102 -4.78 7.13 -7.18
CA ASP A 102 -6.06 7.56 -7.75
C ASP A 102 -6.96 8.32 -6.73
N ILE A 103 -6.35 9.21 -5.94
CA ILE A 103 -7.03 10.00 -4.89
C ILE A 103 -8.16 10.92 -5.40
N HIS A 104 -8.15 11.28 -6.69
CA HIS A 104 -9.21 12.07 -7.34
C HIS A 104 -9.92 11.31 -8.46
N HIS A 105 -9.92 9.98 -8.42
CA HIS A 105 -10.50 9.17 -9.49
C HIS A 105 -12.03 9.29 -9.58
N ASN A 106 -12.70 9.49 -8.45
CA ASN A 106 -14.14 9.68 -8.35
C ASN A 106 -14.50 10.41 -7.05
N PRO A 107 -15.75 10.92 -6.90
CA PRO A 107 -16.14 11.68 -5.71
C PRO A 107 -15.93 10.94 -4.38
N GLY A 108 -16.07 9.61 -4.36
CA GLY A 108 -15.80 8.82 -3.16
C GLY A 108 -14.32 8.80 -2.77
N MET A 109 -13.42 8.87 -3.76
CA MET A 109 -11.98 9.00 -3.50
C MET A 109 -11.61 10.41 -3.07
N ASP A 110 -12.25 11.44 -3.64
CA ASP A 110 -12.10 12.82 -3.16
C ASP A 110 -12.47 12.90 -1.66
N GLU A 111 -13.63 12.37 -1.28
CA GLU A 111 -14.07 12.33 0.11
C GLU A 111 -13.15 11.48 1.01
N ALA A 112 -12.62 10.37 0.51
CA ALA A 112 -11.68 9.55 1.27
C ALA A 112 -10.38 10.30 1.54
N TRP A 113 -9.86 10.98 0.53
CA TRP A 113 -8.63 11.76 0.63
C TRP A 113 -8.79 12.98 1.54
N ASP A 114 -9.91 13.70 1.47
CA ASP A 114 -10.23 14.80 2.39
C ASP A 114 -10.22 14.32 3.85
N ILE A 115 -10.76 13.12 4.11
CA ILE A 115 -10.76 12.52 5.47
C ILE A 115 -9.34 12.13 5.89
N ILE A 116 -8.60 11.41 5.04
CA ILE A 116 -7.25 10.90 5.37
C ILE A 116 -6.27 12.04 5.58
N SER A 117 -6.27 13.03 4.70
CA SER A 117 -5.33 14.17 4.75
C SER A 117 -5.59 15.11 5.92
N ALA A 118 -6.81 15.10 6.49
CA ALA A 118 -7.19 15.87 7.67
C ALA A 118 -7.06 15.09 8.99
N ASP A 119 -6.65 13.82 8.95
CA ASP A 119 -6.52 13.00 10.15
C ASP A 119 -5.37 13.51 11.04
N GLU A 120 -5.63 13.71 12.34
CA GLU A 120 -4.63 14.26 13.28
C GLU A 120 -3.40 13.35 13.47
N ARG A 121 -3.50 12.06 13.12
CA ARG A 121 -2.39 11.10 13.16
C ARG A 121 -1.49 11.22 11.93
N VAL A 122 -1.94 11.91 10.87
CA VAL A 122 -1.13 12.24 9.70
C VAL A 122 -0.41 13.56 9.97
N SER A 123 0.91 13.48 10.12
CA SER A 123 1.75 14.66 10.44
C SER A 123 1.88 15.60 9.25
N PHE A 124 1.88 15.05 8.04
CA PHE A 124 1.94 15.83 6.81
C PHE A 124 1.29 15.06 5.66
N ALA A 125 0.45 15.74 4.88
CA ALA A 125 -0.21 15.19 3.70
C ALA A 125 0.14 16.02 2.46
N CYS A 126 0.50 15.35 1.38
CA CYS A 126 0.81 15.93 0.08
C CYS A 126 -0.08 15.36 -1.01
N ASP A 127 -0.65 16.25 -1.81
CA ASP A 127 -1.50 15.92 -2.94
C ASP A 127 -0.75 16.15 -4.26
N PHE A 128 -0.51 15.08 -5.00
CA PHE A 128 0.11 15.10 -6.33
C PHE A 128 -0.91 14.83 -7.44
N ARG A 129 -2.16 15.21 -7.23
CA ARG A 129 -3.35 14.97 -8.05
C ARG A 129 -3.75 13.50 -8.15
N ARG A 130 -2.86 12.66 -8.67
CA ARG A 130 -3.13 11.22 -8.77
C ARG A 130 -2.74 10.51 -7.48
N ILE A 131 -1.62 10.90 -6.90
CA ILE A 131 -1.04 10.23 -5.73
C ILE A 131 -1.19 11.12 -4.50
N GLY A 132 -1.72 10.54 -3.42
CA GLY A 132 -1.65 11.11 -2.09
C GLY A 132 -0.48 10.52 -1.31
N VAL A 133 0.24 11.35 -0.57
CA VAL A 133 1.34 10.93 0.31
C VAL A 133 1.06 11.42 1.73
N CYS A 134 1.10 10.52 2.71
CA CYS A 134 0.98 10.84 4.12
C CYS A 134 2.27 10.44 4.87
N LEU A 135 2.80 11.34 5.68
CA LEU A 135 3.89 11.08 6.63
C LEU A 135 3.31 10.91 8.04
N ILE A 136 3.76 9.86 8.73
CA ILE A 136 3.38 9.53 10.09
C ILE A 136 4.62 9.68 10.98
N GLU A 137 4.76 10.78 11.73
CA GLU A 137 5.95 11.07 12.53
C GLU A 137 5.76 10.91 14.04
N HIS A 138 4.52 11.03 14.54
CA HIS A 138 4.21 11.14 15.97
C HIS A 138 3.17 10.15 16.45
#